data_AF-A0ABD7Z404-F1
#
_entry.id   AF-A0ABD7Z404-F1
#
_cell.length_a   1.000
_cell.length_b   1.000
_cell.length_c   1.000
_cell.angle_alpha   90.00
_cell.angle_beta   90.00
_cell.angle_gamma   90.00
#
_symmetry.space_group_name_H-M   'P 1'
#
loop_
_entity.id
_entity.type
_entity.pdbx_description
1 polymer ?
#
loop_
_entity_poly.entity_id
_entity_poly.type
_entity_poly.pdbx_seq_one_letter_code
_entity_poly.pdbx_strand_id
1 'polypeptide(L)'
;MNEQTSKDKPIGTCPYCDHEVRAKIFVKNNLRRDMCKCPNCEETIYVCRNYGCRNYAVGGDYYDDELCPTCAKALMEFVGKRAGKFADISITALATALATAFIKKKA
;
A
#
# COMPACT_ATOMS: atom_id res chain seq x y z
N MET A 1 17.52 -6.37 30.69
CA MET A 1 16.24 -6.37 29.95
C MET A 1 16.47 -7.13 28.66
N ASN A 2 15.97 -8.37 28.55
CA ASN A 2 16.28 -9.23 27.40
C ASN A 2 15.47 -8.80 26.18
N GLU A 3 16.21 -8.14 25.32
CA GLU A 3 15.97 -7.66 23.97
C GLU A 3 15.55 -8.80 23.03
N GLN A 4 14.30 -9.25 23.14
CA GLN A 4 13.76 -10.27 22.27
C GLN A 4 13.37 -9.65 20.93
N THR A 5 14.19 -9.89 19.89
CA THR A 5 13.68 -10.00 18.53
C THR A 5 12.55 -11.03 18.56
N SER A 6 11.31 -10.61 18.30
CA SER A 6 10.20 -11.55 18.44
C SER A 6 10.32 -12.59 17.33
N LYS A 7 10.34 -13.88 17.70
CA LYS A 7 10.28 -14.98 16.72
C LYS A 7 9.04 -14.87 15.81
N ASP A 8 8.07 -14.07 16.22
CA ASP A 8 6.77 -13.82 15.59
C ASP A 8 6.83 -12.91 14.37
N LYS A 9 7.94 -12.20 14.13
CA LYS A 9 8.12 -11.36 12.94
C LYS A 9 9.02 -12.02 11.91
N PRO A 10 8.74 -11.86 10.60
CA PRO A 10 9.55 -12.45 9.55
C PRO A 10 10.96 -11.86 9.51
N ILE A 11 11.89 -12.56 8.86
CA ILE A 11 13.15 -11.97 8.42
C ILE A 11 12.86 -11.26 7.10
N GLY A 12 13.27 -10.00 6.97
CA GLY A 12 13.08 -9.19 5.77
C GLY A 12 13.83 -7.86 5.81
N THR A 13 13.81 -7.13 4.71
CA THR A 13 14.60 -5.90 4.54
C THR A 13 13.96 -4.69 5.22
N CYS A 14 14.74 -3.94 5.99
CA CYS A 14 14.37 -2.64 6.55
C CYS A 14 14.37 -1.56 5.45
N PRO A 15 13.31 -0.74 5.29
CA PRO A 15 13.24 0.27 4.24
C PRO A 15 14.11 1.52 4.48
N TYR A 16 14.70 1.67 5.67
CA TYR A 16 15.52 2.83 6.02
C TYR A 16 17.02 2.59 5.85
N CYS A 17 17.49 1.40 6.24
CA CYS A 17 18.92 1.06 6.22
C CYS A 17 19.25 -0.11 5.28
N ASP A 18 18.27 -0.69 4.59
CA ASP A 18 18.42 -1.79 3.63
C ASP A 18 19.03 -3.09 4.19
N HIS A 19 19.21 -3.20 5.51
CA HIS A 19 19.68 -4.42 6.15
C HIS A 19 18.55 -5.44 6.27
N GLU A 20 18.88 -6.72 6.09
CA GLU A 20 18.00 -7.81 6.45
C GLU A 20 17.91 -7.92 7.98
N VAL A 21 16.70 -7.81 8.52
CA VAL A 21 16.46 -7.77 9.95
C VAL A 21 15.26 -8.62 10.35
N ARG A 22 15.26 -9.02 11.63
CA ARG A 22 14.05 -9.44 12.32
C ARG A 22 13.65 -8.33 13.27
N ALA A 23 12.53 -7.67 12.99
CA ALA A 23 12.11 -6.50 13.75
C ALA A 23 11.74 -6.86 15.20
N LYS A 24 11.97 -5.92 16.11
CA LYS A 24 11.60 -6.03 17.52
C LYS A 24 10.23 -5.38 17.70
N ILE A 25 9.25 -6.10 18.23
CA ILE A 25 7.94 -5.50 18.55
C ILE A 25 8.15 -4.59 19.76
N PHE A 26 7.76 -3.32 19.65
CA PHE A 26 7.74 -2.40 20.80
C PHE A 26 6.32 -2.02 21.21
N VAL A 27 5.34 -2.10 20.30
CA VAL A 27 3.91 -2.05 20.62
C VAL A 27 3.19 -3.20 19.93
N LYS A 28 2.61 -4.09 20.73
CA LYS A 28 1.76 -5.19 20.25
C LYS A 28 0.33 -4.68 20.07
N ASN A 29 -0.26 -4.91 18.90
CA ASN A 29 -1.63 -4.52 18.57
C ASN A 29 -2.45 -5.75 18.18
N ASN A 30 -3.76 -5.72 18.51
CA ASN A 30 -4.69 -6.81 18.17
C ASN A 30 -5.47 -6.53 16.88
N LEU A 31 -5.81 -5.25 16.62
CA LEU A 31 -6.58 -4.84 15.45
C LEU A 31 -5.70 -4.16 14.38
N ARG A 32 -4.73 -3.36 14.83
CA ARG A 32 -3.75 -2.69 13.97
C ARG A 32 -2.49 -3.54 13.84
N ARG A 33 -1.59 -3.17 12.93
CA ARG A 33 -0.27 -3.79 12.82
C ARG A 33 0.53 -3.54 14.10
N ASP A 34 1.30 -4.54 14.52
CA ASP A 34 2.31 -4.33 15.57
C ASP A 34 3.31 -3.26 15.13
N MET A 35 3.60 -2.30 16.00
CA MET A 35 4.68 -1.34 15.76
C MET A 35 5.99 -2.02 16.13
N CYS A 36 6.93 -2.01 15.18
CA CYS A 36 8.22 -2.67 15.35
C CYS A 36 9.36 -1.67 15.19
N LYS A 37 10.51 -1.94 15.82
CA LYS A 37 11.75 -1.21 15.60
C LYS A 37 12.73 -2.05 14.80
N CYS A 38 13.46 -1.40 13.90
CA CYS A 38 14.62 -1.99 13.26
C CYS A 38 15.72 -2.21 14.31
N PRO A 39 16.27 -3.43 14.46
CA PRO A 39 17.37 -3.66 15.40
C PRO A 39 18.70 -3.01 14.96
N ASN A 40 18.80 -2.53 13.72
CA ASN A 40 20.02 -1.95 13.16
C ASN A 40 20.01 -0.41 13.21
N CYS A 41 18.93 0.23 12.76
CA CYS A 41 18.83 1.69 12.69
C CYS A 41 17.77 2.29 13.64
N GLU A 42 17.13 1.47 14.46
CA GLU A 42 16.12 1.86 15.47
C GLU A 42 14.84 2.56 14.96
N GLU A 43 14.75 2.76 13.65
CA GLU A 43 13.57 3.32 12.98
C GLU A 43 12.32 2.45 13.17
N THR A 44 11.17 3.13 13.19
CA THR A 44 9.87 2.49 13.27
C THR A 44 9.52 1.85 11.94
N ILE A 45 9.23 0.56 11.96
CA ILE A 45 8.93 -0.26 10.79
C ILE A 45 7.72 -1.16 11.04
N TYR A 46 7.02 -1.50 9.96
CA TYR A 46 5.86 -2.38 9.99
C TYR A 46 6.01 -3.53 9.03
N VAL A 47 5.42 -4.68 9.31
CA VAL A 47 5.35 -5.76 8.31
C VAL A 47 4.52 -5.28 7.11
N CYS A 48 5.06 -5.49 5.90
CA CYS A 48 4.37 -5.19 4.65
C CYS A 48 3.00 -5.91 4.59
N ARG A 49 1.96 -5.22 4.11
CA ARG A 49 0.63 -5.83 3.93
C ARG A 49 0.48 -6.67 2.67
N ASN A 50 1.43 -6.60 1.74
CA ASN A 50 1.33 -7.40 0.53
C ASN A 50 1.43 -8.90 0.88
N TYR A 51 0.47 -9.68 0.40
CA TYR A 51 0.43 -11.11 0.65
C TYR A 51 1.70 -11.80 0.14
N GLY A 52 2.31 -12.65 0.97
CA GLY A 52 3.56 -13.35 0.66
C GLY A 52 4.83 -12.48 0.78
N CYS A 53 4.71 -11.16 0.96
CA CYS A 53 5.87 -10.30 1.22
C CYS A 53 6.29 -10.39 2.69
N ARG A 54 7.60 -10.49 2.91
CA ARG A 54 8.21 -10.59 4.25
C ARG A 54 9.03 -9.36 4.66
N ASN A 55 9.11 -8.35 3.79
CA ASN A 55 9.84 -7.11 4.02
C ASN A 55 9.05 -6.12 4.88
N TYR A 56 9.71 -5.02 5.23
CA TYR A 56 9.15 -3.99 6.09
C TYR A 56 8.74 -2.73 5.31
N ALA A 57 7.67 -2.10 5.76
CA ALA A 57 7.19 -0.80 5.33
C ALA A 57 7.64 0.30 6.30
N VAL A 58 7.71 1.52 5.79
CA VAL A 58 8.09 2.74 6.52
C VAL A 58 7.02 3.03 7.57
N GLY A 59 7.45 3.34 8.80
CA GLY A 59 6.57 3.85 9.83
C GLY A 59 6.66 5.37 9.91
N GLY A 60 5.52 6.05 9.82
CA GLY A 60 5.48 7.51 9.83
C GLY A 60 4.85 8.05 11.11
N ASP A 61 5.16 9.31 11.44
CA ASP A 61 4.57 10.00 12.59
C ASP A 61 3.07 10.30 12.38
N TYR A 62 2.65 10.46 11.12
CA TYR A 62 1.28 10.82 10.75
C TYR A 62 0.53 9.68 10.04
N TYR A 63 1.22 8.90 9.22
CA TYR A 63 0.65 7.79 8.49
C TYR A 63 1.71 6.71 8.25
N ASP A 64 1.34 5.45 8.42
CA ASP A 64 2.23 4.32 8.17
C ASP A 64 2.06 3.81 6.74
N ASP A 65 3.16 3.54 6.05
CA ASP A 65 3.09 2.94 4.72
C ASP A 65 2.52 1.53 4.80
N GLU A 66 1.55 1.23 3.95
CA GLU A 66 0.91 -0.09 3.94
C GLU A 66 1.79 -1.14 3.24
N LEU A 67 2.65 -0.69 2.33
CA LEU A 67 3.49 -1.54 1.50
C LEU A 67 4.97 -1.18 1.69
N CYS A 68 5.85 -2.17 1.63
CA CYS A 68 7.29 -1.91 1.52
C CYS A 68 7.62 -1.22 0.19
N PRO A 69 8.75 -0.53 0.06
CA PRO A 69 9.13 0.19 -1.15
C PRO A 69 9.06 -0.67 -2.43
N THR A 70 9.49 -1.94 -2.35
CA THR A 70 9.42 -2.88 -3.47
C THR A 70 7.97 -3.16 -3.91
N CYS A 71 7.07 -3.42 -2.95
CA CYS A 71 5.68 -3.72 -3.25
C CYS A 71 4.92 -2.47 -3.74
N ALA A 72 5.20 -1.31 -3.16
CA ALA A 72 4.65 -0.04 -3.60
C ALA A 72 5.06 0.25 -5.05
N LYS A 73 6.35 0.11 -5.39
CA LYS A 73 6.85 0.29 -6.76
C LYS A 73 6.18 -0.67 -7.74
N ALA A 74 6.09 -1.95 -7.41
CA ALA A 74 5.44 -2.95 -8.26
C ALA A 74 3.96 -2.62 -8.53
N LEU A 75 3.24 -2.14 -7.52
CA LEU A 75 1.85 -1.71 -7.66
C LEU A 75 1.74 -0.49 -8.60
N MET A 76 2.59 0.51 -8.43
CA MET A 76 2.60 1.71 -9.27
C MET A 76 2.94 1.37 -10.73
N GLU A 77 3.90 0.48 -10.98
CA GLU A 77 4.22 0.02 -12.34
C GLU A 77 3.05 -0.73 -12.99
N PHE A 78 2.34 -1.55 -12.22
CA PHE A 78 1.17 -2.27 -12.71
C PHE A 78 0.03 -1.31 -13.09
N VAL A 79 -0.22 -0.29 -12.27
CA VAL A 79 -1.21 0.76 -12.55
C VAL A 79 -0.79 1.58 -13.77
N GLY A 80 0.47 2.01 -13.85
CA GLY A 80 0.99 2.79 -14.99
C GLY A 80 0.90 2.05 -16.32
N LYS A 81 1.22 0.75 -16.34
CA LYS A 81 1.08 -0.12 -17.54
C LYS A 81 -0.37 -0.30 -18.00
N ARG A 82 -1.35 -0.12 -17.10
CA ARG A 82 -2.78 -0.17 -17.44
C ARG A 82 -3.34 1.19 -17.81
N ALA A 83 -2.87 2.28 -17.22
CA ALA A 83 -3.28 3.64 -17.60
C ALA A 83 -3.01 3.93 -19.09
N GLY A 84 -1.88 3.45 -19.62
CA GLY A 84 -1.56 3.54 -21.06
C GLY A 84 -2.45 2.71 -21.99
N LYS A 85 -3.28 1.79 -21.46
CA LYS A 85 -4.23 0.98 -22.24
C LYS A 85 -5.67 1.49 -22.19
N PHE A 86 -5.97 2.49 -21.37
CA PHE A 86 -7.29 3.12 -21.26
C PHE A 86 -7.39 4.48 -21.97
N ALA A 87 -6.30 4.99 -22.54
CA ALA A 87 -6.33 6.21 -23.36
C ALA A 87 -7.12 6.05 -24.67
N ASP A 88 -7.39 4.81 -25.11
CA ASP A 88 -8.17 4.50 -26.32
C ASP A 88 -9.59 4.00 -26.03
N ILE A 89 -10.14 4.20 -24.83
CA ILE A 89 -11.61 4.14 -24.69
C ILE A 89 -12.16 5.49 -25.16
N SER A 90 -12.39 5.55 -26.46
CA SER A 90 -13.22 6.54 -27.13
C SER A 90 -14.50 6.76 -26.32
N ILE A 91 -14.62 7.97 -25.76
CA ILE A 91 -15.83 8.48 -25.12
C ILE A 91 -16.87 8.69 -26.23
N THR A 92 -17.50 7.61 -26.69
CA THR A 92 -18.68 7.66 -27.56
C THR A 92 -19.70 6.64 -27.09
N ALA A 93 -20.15 6.76 -25.84
CA ALA A 93 -21.34 6.10 -25.37
C ALA A 93 -21.95 6.88 -24.19
N LEU A 94 -22.68 7.96 -24.52
CA LEU A 94 -24.04 8.30 -24.05
C LEU A 94 -24.27 9.81 -24.17
N ALA A 95 -24.56 10.26 -25.38
CA ALA A 95 -25.21 11.55 -25.63
C ALA A 95 -26.49 11.33 -26.44
N THR A 96 -27.35 10.41 -26.01
CA THR A 96 -28.70 10.24 -26.61
C THR A 96 -29.71 9.87 -25.53
N ALA A 97 -30.05 10.81 -24.66
CA ALA A 97 -31.26 10.71 -23.84
C ALA A 97 -31.77 12.07 -23.34
N LEU A 98 -31.70 13.16 -24.13
CA LEU A 98 -32.33 14.45 -23.76
C LEU A 98 -32.97 15.20 -24.95
N ALA A 99 -33.53 14.50 -25.94
CA ALA A 99 -34.19 15.16 -27.09
C ALA A 99 -35.58 14.61 -27.46
N THR A 100 -36.27 13.88 -26.58
CA THR A 100 -37.66 13.44 -26.86
C THR A 100 -38.72 14.00 -25.91
N ALA A 101 -38.35 14.81 -24.92
CA ALA A 101 -39.31 15.37 -23.95
C ALA A 101 -39.99 16.69 -24.37
N PHE A 102 -39.55 17.36 -25.44
CA PHE A 102 -40.06 18.71 -25.80
C PHE A 102 -40.95 18.79 -27.05
N ILE A 103 -41.19 17.70 -27.78
CA ILE A 103 -42.04 17.74 -29.00
C ILE A 103 -43.52 17.44 -28.69
N LYS A 104 -43.87 16.90 -27.51
CA LYS A 104 -45.25 16.49 -27.20
C LYS A 104 -45.99 17.50 -26.31
N LYS A 105 -46.14 18.75 -26.75
CA LYS A 105 -47.26 19.63 -26.33
C LYS A 105 -47.42 20.85 -27.24
N LYS A 106 -47.92 20.61 -28.46
CA LYS A 106 -48.72 21.59 -29.23
C LYS A 106 -49.44 20.87 -30.37
N ALA A 107 -50.57 20.27 -30.03
CA ALA A 107 -51.74 20.02 -30.86
C ALA A 107 -52.89 19.71 -29.91
#